data_AF-A0A0R1WIZ1-F1
#
_entry.id   AF-A0A0R1WIZ1-F1
#
_cell.length_a   1.000
_cell.length_b   1.000
_cell.length_c   1.000
_cell.angle_alpha   90.00
_cell.angle_beta   90.00
_cell.angle_gamma   90.00
#
_symmetry.space_group_name_H-M   'P 1'
#
loop_
_entity.id
_entity.type
_entity.pdbx_description
1 polymer ?
#
loop_
_entity_poly.entity_id
_entity_poly.type
_entity_poly.pdbx_seq_one_letter_code
_entity_poly.pdbx_strand_id
1 'polypeptide(L)'
;MNKEAIKQVANQLFYSEDVQNIIDDLKYGNRYESSISIFSRRNLELNLDISVIKQVIECLNKEYAEYIFNLGRGLGSPELYIANRKIKIQNETTHAVKTMQDMADALNDLGIQTDILYHVNPDMLISDEEFENDLSIYKKLLSDYIQKKTDTPSI
;
A
#
# COMPACT_ATOMS: atom_id res chain seq x y z
N MET A 1 20.04 4.43 -17.41
CA MET A 1 19.23 5.40 -18.18
C MET A 1 19.65 6.81 -17.77
N ASN A 2 19.59 7.80 -18.67
CA ASN A 2 19.87 9.20 -18.31
C ASN A 2 18.59 9.90 -17.78
N LYS A 3 18.73 11.08 -17.17
CA LYS A 3 17.61 11.81 -16.53
C LYS A 3 16.47 12.18 -17.51
N GLU A 4 16.83 12.57 -18.73
CA GLU A 4 15.86 12.87 -19.81
C GLU A 4 14.99 11.65 -20.14
N ALA A 5 15.60 10.49 -20.32
CA ALA A 5 14.87 9.24 -20.59
C ALA A 5 13.99 8.82 -19.40
N ILE A 6 14.45 8.98 -18.15
CA ILE A 6 13.63 8.73 -16.96
C ILE A 6 12.40 9.63 -16.96
N LYS A 7 12.56 10.92 -17.28
CA LYS A 7 11.46 11.88 -17.35
C LYS A 7 10.46 11.52 -18.45
N GLN A 8 10.93 11.08 -19.62
CA GLN A 8 10.05 10.63 -20.70
C GLN A 8 9.21 9.41 -20.27
N VAL A 9 9.83 8.42 -19.63
CA VAL A 9 9.12 7.23 -19.12
C VAL A 9 8.13 7.62 -18.02
N ALA A 10 8.51 8.52 -17.10
CA ALA A 10 7.61 9.02 -16.07
C ALA A 10 6.38 9.71 -16.67
N ASN A 11 6.57 10.57 -17.67
CA ASN A 11 5.46 11.24 -18.36
C ASN A 11 4.57 10.23 -19.10
N GLN A 12 5.16 9.27 -19.81
CA GLN A 12 4.40 8.21 -20.48
C GLN A 12 3.56 7.40 -19.49
N LEU A 13 4.12 7.04 -18.34
CA LEU A 13 3.42 6.33 -17.29
C LEU A 13 2.28 7.19 -16.71
N PHE A 14 2.55 8.47 -16.42
CA PHE A 14 1.52 9.38 -15.91
C PHE A 14 0.34 9.50 -16.86
N TYR A 15 0.59 9.67 -18.17
CA TYR A 15 -0.45 9.79 -19.19
C TYR A 15 -0.99 8.45 -19.70
N SER A 16 -0.63 7.33 -19.08
CA SER A 16 -1.23 6.04 -19.43
C SER A 16 -2.69 6.00 -19.00
N GLU A 17 -3.52 5.29 -19.76
CA GLU A 17 -4.97 5.19 -19.52
C GLU A 17 -5.27 4.68 -18.11
N ASP A 18 -4.57 3.62 -17.66
CA ASP A 18 -4.72 3.05 -16.31
C ASP A 18 -4.45 4.08 -15.20
N VAL A 19 -3.38 4.87 -15.34
CA VAL A 19 -3.00 5.87 -14.34
C VAL A 19 -3.96 7.06 -14.36
N GLN A 20 -4.39 7.51 -15.54
CA GLN A 20 -5.35 8.61 -15.65
C GLN A 20 -6.73 8.21 -15.11
N ASN A 21 -7.21 6.99 -15.37
CA ASN A 21 -8.46 6.49 -14.78
C ASN A 21 -8.41 6.51 -13.25
N ILE A 22 -7.31 6.06 -12.66
CA ILE A 22 -7.11 6.12 -11.21
C ILE A 22 -7.05 7.57 -10.70
N ILE A 23 -6.35 8.45 -11.41
CA ILE A 23 -6.27 9.87 -11.05
C ILE A 23 -7.65 10.53 -11.09
N ASP A 24 -8.49 10.20 -12.07
CA ASP A 24 -9.85 10.70 -12.19
C ASP A 24 -10.74 10.14 -11.07
N ASP A 25 -10.61 8.86 -10.74
CA ASP A 25 -11.27 8.26 -9.57
C ASP A 25 -10.84 8.93 -8.26
N LEU A 26 -9.57 9.31 -8.11
CA LEU A 26 -9.08 10.04 -6.93
C LEU A 26 -9.51 11.51 -6.89
N LYS A 27 -9.82 12.11 -8.06
CA LYS A 27 -10.29 13.51 -8.16
C LYS A 27 -11.80 13.63 -7.94
N TYR A 28 -12.56 12.70 -8.50
CA TYR A 28 -14.02 12.79 -8.59
C TYR A 28 -14.75 11.69 -7.80
N GLY A 29 -14.04 10.63 -7.40
CA GLY A 29 -14.57 9.57 -6.55
C GLY A 29 -14.72 10.05 -5.11
N ASN A 30 -15.90 9.82 -4.54
CA ASN A 30 -16.29 10.46 -3.28
C ASN A 30 -15.55 9.97 -2.01
N ARG A 31 -14.65 8.97 -2.07
CA ARG A 31 -14.14 8.31 -0.85
C ARG A 31 -12.74 7.68 -0.90
N TYR A 32 -12.05 7.64 -2.04
CA TYR A 32 -10.78 6.92 -2.11
C TYR A 32 -9.61 7.87 -1.86
N GLU A 33 -8.95 7.72 -0.72
CA GLU A 33 -7.65 8.36 -0.43
C GLU A 33 -6.57 7.90 -1.41
N SER A 34 -6.72 6.66 -1.87
CA SER A 34 -5.74 5.99 -2.71
C SER A 34 -6.32 4.84 -3.49
N SER A 35 -5.67 4.55 -4.62
CA SER A 35 -6.03 3.49 -5.55
C SER A 35 -4.76 2.83 -6.09
N ILE A 36 -4.87 1.54 -6.38
CA ILE A 36 -3.77 0.72 -6.89
C ILE A 36 -3.91 0.60 -8.39
N SER A 37 -2.87 1.01 -9.13
CA SER A 37 -2.67 0.56 -10.51
C SER A 37 -1.76 -0.65 -10.47
N ILE A 38 -2.18 -1.76 -11.08
CA ILE A 38 -1.33 -2.95 -11.15
C ILE A 38 -0.19 -2.64 -12.12
N PHE A 39 1.03 -2.50 -11.60
CA PHE A 39 2.28 -2.53 -12.38
C PHE A 39 2.47 -3.98 -12.89
N SER A 40 1.64 -4.41 -13.83
CA SER A 40 1.92 -5.65 -14.53
C SER A 40 3.09 -5.37 -15.48
N ARG A 41 4.10 -6.25 -15.52
CA ARG A 41 5.15 -6.21 -16.57
C ARG A 41 4.56 -6.13 -17.99
N ARG A 42 3.28 -6.45 -18.18
CA ARG A 42 2.57 -6.34 -19.46
C ARG A 42 2.13 -4.93 -19.81
N ASN A 43 1.85 -4.05 -18.84
CA ASN A 43 1.20 -2.75 -19.11
C ASN A 43 2.21 -1.65 -19.49
N LEU A 44 3.50 -1.83 -19.19
CA LEU A 44 4.51 -0.85 -19.51
C LEU A 44 5.26 -1.11 -20.81
N GLU A 45 5.13 -2.28 -21.45
CA GLU A 45 6.04 -2.75 -22.54
C GLU A 45 7.55 -2.59 -22.25
N LEU A 46 7.92 -2.15 -21.06
CA LEU A 46 9.25 -1.72 -20.68
C LEU A 46 9.73 -2.70 -19.61
N ASN A 47 10.64 -3.60 -20.01
CA ASN A 47 11.38 -4.47 -19.11
C ASN A 47 12.37 -3.63 -18.26
N LEU A 48 11.84 -2.79 -17.37
CA LEU A 48 12.65 -1.91 -16.53
C LEU A 48 13.09 -2.63 -15.26
N ASP A 49 14.36 -2.41 -14.91
CA ASP A 49 14.91 -2.80 -13.63
C ASP A 49 14.26 -2.01 -12.48
N ILE A 50 14.11 -2.62 -11.30
CA ILE A 50 13.57 -1.98 -10.08
C ILE A 50 14.25 -0.64 -9.77
N SER A 51 15.57 -0.54 -9.99
CA SER A 51 16.33 0.70 -9.80
C SER A 51 15.89 1.84 -10.73
N VAL A 52 15.43 1.51 -11.94
CA VAL A 52 14.89 2.46 -12.91
C VAL A 52 13.46 2.83 -12.53
N ILE A 53 12.66 1.87 -12.10
CA ILE A 53 11.30 2.11 -11.61
C ILE A 53 11.32 3.10 -10.43
N LYS A 54 12.21 2.91 -9.46
CA LYS A 54 12.37 3.85 -8.33
C LYS A 54 12.67 5.28 -8.80
N GLN A 55 13.56 5.45 -9.77
CA GLN A 55 13.87 6.76 -10.35
C GLN A 55 12.68 7.39 -11.09
N VAL A 56 11.86 6.57 -11.76
CA VAL A 56 10.61 7.01 -12.40
C VAL A 56 9.61 7.50 -11.34
N ILE A 57 9.44 6.76 -10.24
CA ILE A 57 8.57 7.14 -9.11
C ILE A 57 9.05 8.43 -8.44
N GLU A 58 10.35 8.59 -8.23
CA GLU A 58 10.93 9.83 -7.71
C GLU A 58 10.65 11.02 -8.64
N CYS A 59 10.77 10.81 -9.96
CA CYS A 59 10.45 11.84 -10.96
C CYS A 59 8.96 12.22 -10.91
N LEU A 60 8.07 11.23 -10.84
CA LEU A 60 6.62 11.45 -10.74
C LEU A 60 6.25 12.27 -9.50
N ASN A 61 6.77 11.89 -8.32
CA ASN A 61 6.50 12.62 -7.07
C ASN A 61 7.01 14.06 -7.07
N LYS A 62 8.08 14.33 -7.84
CA LYS A 62 8.64 15.67 -8.00
C LYS A 62 7.81 16.55 -8.94
N GLU A 63 7.38 16.00 -10.08
CA GLU A 63 6.68 16.76 -11.12
C GLU A 63 5.17 16.92 -10.81
N TYR A 64 4.55 15.94 -10.14
CA TYR A 64 3.12 15.88 -9.88
C TYR A 64 2.81 15.95 -8.37
N ALA A 65 3.01 17.13 -7.78
CA ALA A 65 2.92 17.34 -6.34
C ALA A 65 1.52 17.17 -5.71
N GLU A 66 0.47 17.00 -6.50
CA GLU A 66 -0.88 16.70 -5.98
C GLU A 66 -1.00 15.23 -5.54
N TYR A 67 -0.18 14.36 -6.12
CA TYR A 67 -0.27 12.91 -5.90
C TYR A 67 0.96 12.37 -5.19
N ILE A 68 0.80 11.21 -4.57
CA ILE A 68 1.89 10.40 -4.05
C ILE A 68 1.93 9.13 -4.89
N PHE A 69 3.09 8.84 -5.47
CA PHE A 69 3.34 7.61 -6.22
C PHE A 69 4.25 6.71 -5.39
N ASN A 70 3.89 5.45 -5.20
CA ASN A 70 4.72 4.50 -4.46
C ASN A 70 4.68 3.10 -5.10
N LEU A 71 5.67 2.28 -4.78
CA LEU A 71 5.69 0.87 -5.16
C LEU A 71 5.10 0.02 -4.04
N GLY A 72 3.94 -0.59 -4.30
CA GLY A 72 3.34 -1.62 -3.47
C GLY A 72 4.05 -2.96 -3.62
N ARG A 73 3.87 -3.82 -2.61
CA ARG A 73 4.38 -5.21 -2.58
C ARG A 73 3.30 -6.16 -3.11
N GLY A 74 3.06 -6.17 -4.43
CA GLY A 74 2.13 -7.11 -5.06
C GLY A 74 2.68 -8.55 -5.14
N LEU A 75 1.80 -9.53 -5.33
CA LEU A 75 2.14 -10.94 -5.53
C LEU A 75 2.94 -11.15 -6.82
N GLY A 76 4.27 -11.09 -6.72
CA GLY A 76 5.21 -11.43 -7.80
C GLY A 76 5.43 -10.35 -8.86
N SER A 77 4.79 -9.19 -8.74
CA SER A 77 5.07 -7.98 -9.52
C SER A 77 4.93 -6.75 -8.63
N PRO A 78 5.81 -5.73 -8.75
CA PRO A 78 5.58 -4.46 -8.06
C PRO A 78 4.21 -3.90 -8.47
N GLU A 79 3.54 -3.14 -7.61
CA GLU A 79 2.26 -2.46 -7.90
C GLU A 79 2.43 -0.95 -7.77
N LEU A 80 1.76 -0.14 -8.60
CA LEU A 80 1.83 1.31 -8.52
C LEU A 80 0.71 1.79 -7.62
N TYR A 81 1.08 2.27 -6.46
CA TYR A 81 0.15 2.94 -5.57
C TYR A 81 0.09 4.42 -5.92
N ILE A 82 -1.12 4.97 -6.06
CA ILE A 82 -1.36 6.39 -6.28
C ILE A 82 -2.32 6.89 -5.20
N ALA A 83 -1.93 7.93 -4.48
CA ALA A 83 -2.77 8.60 -3.49
C ALA A 83 -2.90 10.09 -3.77
N ASN A 84 -4.04 10.68 -3.42
CA ASN A 84 -4.20 12.13 -3.42
C ASN A 84 -3.62 12.70 -2.11
N ARG A 85 -2.60 13.54 -2.22
CA ARG A 85 -1.87 14.06 -1.06
C ARG A 85 -2.75 14.89 -0.13
N LYS A 86 -3.69 15.67 -0.69
CA LYS A 86 -4.59 16.51 0.10
C LYS A 86 -5.60 15.67 0.86
N ILE A 87 -6.18 14.67 0.22
CA ILE A 87 -7.15 13.76 0.86
C ILE A 87 -6.47 12.95 1.95
N LYS A 88 -5.25 12.45 1.70
CA LYS A 88 -4.43 11.76 2.71
C LYS A 88 -4.18 12.61 3.95
N ILE A 89 -3.69 13.84 3.78
CA ILE A 89 -3.47 14.77 4.90
C ILE A 89 -4.78 15.08 5.64
N GLN A 90 -5.89 15.27 4.92
CA GLN A 90 -7.19 15.51 5.54
C GLN A 90 -7.59 14.32 6.42
N ASN A 91 -7.50 13.09 5.90
CA ASN A 91 -7.82 11.88 6.65
C ASN A 91 -6.91 11.67 7.87
N GLU A 92 -5.60 11.91 7.72
CA GLU A 92 -4.62 11.88 8.81
C GLU A 92 -4.94 12.88 9.92
N THR A 93 -5.53 14.03 9.58
CA THR A 93 -5.91 15.05 10.58
C THR A 93 -7.28 14.84 11.21
N THR A 94 -8.21 14.14 10.54
CA THR A 94 -9.58 13.95 11.01
C THR A 94 -9.79 12.68 11.81
N HIS A 95 -8.88 11.71 11.70
CA HIS A 95 -8.94 10.47 12.45
C HIS A 95 -7.65 10.33 13.28
N ALA A 96 -7.75 9.90 14.53
CA ALA A 96 -6.63 9.24 15.17
C ALA A 96 -6.47 7.92 14.41
N VAL A 97 -5.60 7.93 13.40
CA VAL A 97 -5.44 6.84 12.45
C VAL A 97 -4.16 6.10 12.74
N LYS A 98 -4.33 4.78 12.79
CA LYS A 98 -3.23 3.82 12.68
C LYS A 98 -3.18 3.35 11.23
N THR A 99 -2.06 2.82 10.85
CA THR A 99 -1.83 2.26 9.52
C THR A 99 -1.92 0.74 9.56
N MET A 100 -2.07 0.11 8.39
CA MET A 100 -1.92 -1.35 8.30
C MET A 100 -0.51 -1.81 8.69
N GLN A 101 0.51 -0.95 8.52
CA GLN A 101 1.85 -1.16 9.06
C GLN A 101 1.82 -1.21 10.60
N ASP A 102 1.14 -0.28 11.26
CA ASP A 102 0.99 -0.30 12.73
C ASP A 102 0.28 -1.57 13.20
N MET A 103 -0.71 -2.08 12.45
CA MET A 103 -1.37 -3.36 12.73
C MET A 103 -0.40 -4.53 12.62
N ALA A 104 0.39 -4.59 11.55
CA ALA A 104 1.37 -5.65 11.35
C ALA A 104 2.46 -5.65 12.43
N ASP A 105 2.91 -4.46 12.85
CA ASP A 105 3.90 -4.31 13.92
C ASP A 105 3.31 -4.74 15.28
N ALA A 106 2.07 -4.32 15.59
CA ALA A 106 1.38 -4.75 16.82
C ALA A 106 1.13 -6.28 16.87
N LEU A 107 0.86 -6.92 15.73
CA LEU A 107 0.75 -8.38 15.64
C LEU A 107 2.11 -9.07 15.84
N ASN A 108 3.18 -8.54 15.25
CA ASN A 108 4.53 -9.07 15.44
C ASN A 108 4.99 -8.96 16.90
N ASP A 109 4.68 -7.86 17.60
CA ASP A 109 4.98 -7.68 19.02
C ASP A 109 4.28 -8.73 19.91
N LEU A 110 3.15 -9.27 19.45
CA LEU A 110 2.42 -10.38 20.08
C LEU A 110 2.95 -11.76 19.64
N GLY A 111 3.99 -11.81 18.82
CA GLY A 111 4.54 -13.05 18.27
C GLY A 111 3.72 -13.64 17.11
N ILE A 112 2.78 -12.88 16.55
CA ILE A 112 1.95 -13.31 15.42
C ILE A 112 2.61 -12.85 14.13
N GLN A 113 3.28 -13.77 13.44
CA GLN A 113 3.74 -13.51 12.08
C GLN A 113 2.55 -13.47 11.13
N THR A 114 2.38 -12.33 10.46
CA THR A 114 1.28 -12.06 9.54
C THR A 114 1.82 -11.69 8.17
N ASP A 115 1.10 -12.10 7.12
CA ASP A 115 1.33 -11.69 5.73
C ASP A 115 0.40 -10.54 5.31
N ILE A 116 -0.27 -9.87 6.25
CA ILE A 116 -1.28 -8.84 5.94
C ILE A 116 -0.73 -7.75 5.00
N LEU A 117 0.52 -7.33 5.18
CA LEU A 117 1.19 -6.33 4.34
C LEU A 117 1.53 -6.81 2.92
N TYR A 118 1.30 -8.08 2.60
CA TYR A 118 1.31 -8.58 1.22
C TYR A 118 -0.03 -8.37 0.51
N HIS A 119 -1.12 -8.24 1.27
CA HIS A 119 -2.49 -8.14 0.73
C HIS A 119 -3.05 -6.72 0.82
N VAL A 120 -2.44 -5.85 1.63
CA VAL A 120 -2.87 -4.46 1.81
C VAL A 120 -1.70 -3.49 1.75
N ASN A 121 -1.98 -2.25 1.37
CA ASN A 121 -0.98 -1.18 1.42
C ASN A 121 -0.57 -0.90 2.88
N PRO A 122 0.73 -0.92 3.23
CA PRO A 122 1.20 -0.57 4.58
C PRO A 122 0.71 0.79 5.06
N ASP A 123 0.62 1.77 4.16
CA ASP A 123 0.19 3.14 4.48
C ASP A 123 -1.34 3.31 4.46
N MET A 124 -2.11 2.23 4.30
CA MET A 124 -3.57 2.29 4.36
C MET A 124 -3.98 2.68 5.78
N LEU A 125 -4.73 3.77 5.87
CA LEU A 125 -5.28 4.25 7.13
C LEU A 125 -6.42 3.33 7.59
N ILE A 126 -6.39 2.98 8.87
CA ILE A 126 -7.46 2.31 9.59
C ILE A 126 -7.83 3.16 10.80
N SER A 127 -9.12 3.23 11.11
CA SER A 127 -9.57 3.91 12.31
C SER A 127 -9.06 3.19 13.56
N ASP A 128 -8.91 3.92 14.67
CA ASP A 128 -8.59 3.31 15.97
C ASP A 128 -9.58 2.19 16.35
N GLU A 129 -10.87 2.33 16.00
CA GLU A 129 -11.87 1.29 16.28
C GLU A 129 -11.63 0.03 15.45
N GLU A 130 -11.35 0.16 14.16
CA GLU A 130 -10.97 -0.97 13.29
C GLU A 130 -9.69 -1.63 13.79
N PHE A 131 -8.69 -0.82 14.18
CA PHE A 131 -7.44 -1.32 14.73
C PHE A 131 -7.66 -2.15 16.00
N GLU A 132 -8.38 -1.62 16.98
CA GLU A 132 -8.61 -2.33 18.24
C GLU A 132 -9.48 -3.58 18.05
N ASN A 133 -10.48 -3.54 17.17
CA ASN A 133 -11.33 -4.69 16.86
C ASN A 133 -10.54 -5.81 16.19
N ASP A 134 -9.76 -5.50 15.15
CA ASP A 134 -8.98 -6.49 14.42
C ASP A 134 -7.89 -7.09 15.32
N LEU A 135 -7.16 -6.24 16.06
CA LEU A 135 -6.12 -6.71 16.99
C LEU A 135 -6.70 -7.61 18.10
N SER A 136 -7.90 -7.30 18.60
CA SER A 136 -8.65 -8.12 19.54
C SER A 136 -8.96 -9.52 19.00
N ILE A 137 -9.41 -9.60 17.74
CA ILE A 137 -9.70 -10.88 17.07
C ILE A 137 -8.43 -11.74 16.99
N TYR A 138 -7.30 -11.17 16.56
CA TYR A 138 -6.03 -11.89 16.48
C TYR A 138 -5.52 -12.35 17.85
N LYS A 139 -5.61 -11.52 18.89
CA LYS A 139 -5.28 -11.91 20.27
C LYS A 139 -6.11 -13.10 20.74
N LYS A 140 -7.40 -13.12 20.41
CA LYS A 140 -8.31 -14.20 20.78
C LYS A 140 -7.96 -15.50 20.06
N LEU A 141 -7.69 -15.44 18.76
CA LEU A 141 -7.25 -16.60 17.97
C LEU A 141 -5.93 -17.19 18.50
N LEU A 142 -4.97 -16.34 18.87
CA LEU A 142 -3.71 -16.78 19.48
C LEU A 142 -3.95 -17.47 20.84
N SER A 143 -4.79 -16.89 21.69
CA SER A 143 -5.14 -17.47 23.00
C SER A 143 -5.80 -18.84 22.84
N ASP A 144 -6.77 -18.99 21.93
CA ASP A 144 -7.44 -20.25 21.64
C ASP A 144 -6.46 -21.31 21.08
N TYR A 145 -5.48 -20.89 20.28
CA TYR A 145 -4.43 -21.77 19.75
C TYR A 145 -3.49 -22.28 20.85
N ILE A 146 -3.07 -21.41 21.77
CA ILE A 146 -2.23 -21.78 22.91
C ILE A 146 -2.99 -22.74 23.83
N GLN A 147 -4.26 -22.44 24.14
CA GLN A 147 -5.11 -23.27 24.99
C GLN A 147 -5.28 -24.69 24.40
N LYS A 148 -5.55 -24.81 23.10
CA LYS A 148 -5.66 -26.10 22.41
C LYS A 148 -4.36 -26.90 22.42
N LYS A 149 -3.20 -26.23 22.34
CA LYS A 149 -1.88 -26.89 22.43
C LYS A 149 -1.59 -27.44 23.82
N THR A 150 -2.00 -26.73 24.87
CA THR A 150 -1.87 -27.21 26.25
C THR A 150 -2.83 -28.35 26.60
N ASP A 151 -3.99 -28.41 25.93
CA ASP A 151 -4.99 -29.46 26.14
C ASP A 151 -4.73 -30.74 25.31
N THR A 152 -3.71 -30.74 24.45
CA THR A 152 -3.28 -31.94 23.71
C THR A 152 -2.20 -32.67 24.52
N PRO A 153 -2.48 -33.84 25.12
CA PRO A 153 -1.49 -34.56 25.91
C PRO A 153 -0.32 -35.00 25.02
N SER A 154 0.90 -34.78 25.49
CA SER A 154 2.11 -35.26 24.82
C SER A 154 2.09 -36.79 24.78
N ILE A 155 2.19 -37.36 23.56
CA ILE A 155 2.30 -38.81 23.30
C ILE A 155 3.77 -39.22 23.44
#